data_AF-A0A7C5ZNT7-F1
#
_entry.id   AF-A0A7C5ZNT7-F1
#
_cell.length_a   1.000
_cell.length_b   1.000
_cell.length_c   1.000
_cell.angle_alpha   90.00
_cell.angle_beta   90.00
_cell.angle_gamma   90.00
#
_symmetry.space_group_name_H-M   'P 1'
#
loop_
_entity.id
_entity.type
_entity.pdbx_description
1 polymer ?
#
loop_
_entity_poly.entity_id
_entity_poly.type
_entity_poly.pdbx_seq_one_letter_code
_entity_poly.pdbx_strand_id
1 'polypeptide(L)'
;MVILVTNSESFYGKYARREDIPRHTYHYSEKTLREYAKISGLTIRNVFYTDEIFDGRGRGTIRWFISDLLRIKYEHYYFKNINIIKKFLLKGAYIIDAIVFNLHWESYFRRSGIIIVEFYKE
;
A
#
# COMPACT_ATOMS: atom_id res chain seq x y z
N MET A 1 13.83 -4.10 20.17
CA MET A 1 14.15 -3.55 18.83
C MET A 1 12.86 -3.16 18.15
N VAL A 2 12.74 -1.94 17.63
CA VAL A 2 11.56 -1.47 16.89
C VAL A 2 11.92 -1.32 15.43
N ILE A 3 11.14 -1.91 14.52
CA ILE A 3 11.39 -1.86 13.08
C ILE A 3 10.12 -1.39 12.36
N LEU A 4 10.30 -0.48 11.40
CA LEU A 4 9.27 -0.06 10.45
C LEU A 4 9.49 -0.79 9.12
N VAL A 5 8.44 -1.43 8.61
CA VAL A 5 8.45 -2.16 7.33
C VAL A 5 7.18 -1.90 6.53
N THR A 6 7.23 -2.16 5.22
CA THR A 6 6.06 -2.08 4.35
C THR A 6 5.11 -3.26 4.60
N ASN A 7 3.81 -2.98 4.64
CA ASN A 7 2.76 -3.97 4.79
C ASN A 7 2.39 -4.60 3.43
N SER A 8 2.68 -5.89 3.24
CA SER A 8 2.25 -6.65 2.05
C SER A 8 0.74 -6.80 1.95
N GLU A 9 0.04 -6.63 3.06
CA GLU A 9 -1.40 -6.81 3.15
C GLU A 9 -2.20 -5.51 2.98
N SER A 10 -1.51 -4.40 2.70
CA SER A 10 -2.13 -3.09 2.48
C SER A 10 -2.99 -3.03 1.21
N PHE A 11 -3.95 -2.10 1.16
CA PHE A 11 -4.73 -1.89 -0.06
C PHE A 11 -3.85 -1.47 -1.22
N TYR A 12 -2.96 -0.49 -0.99
CA TYR A 12 -1.97 -0.11 -1.99
C TYR A 12 -1.14 -1.32 -2.43
N GLY A 13 -0.55 -2.09 -1.50
CA GLY A 13 0.29 -3.24 -1.85
C GLY A 13 -0.43 -4.34 -2.65
N LYS A 14 -1.75 -4.53 -2.44
CA LYS A 14 -2.54 -5.53 -3.16
C LYS A 14 -2.98 -5.10 -4.56
N TYR A 15 -3.17 -3.80 -4.78
CA TYR A 15 -3.79 -3.26 -5.98
C TYR A 15 -2.87 -2.30 -6.76
N ALA A 16 -1.67 -2.02 -6.26
CA ALA A 16 -0.66 -1.31 -6.99
C ALA A 16 -0.30 -2.07 -8.27
N ARG A 17 -0.09 -1.32 -9.35
CA ARG A 17 0.32 -1.88 -10.63
C ARG A 17 1.68 -2.52 -10.50
N ARG A 18 1.90 -3.67 -11.15
CA ARG A 18 3.20 -4.36 -11.16
C ARG A 18 4.33 -3.47 -11.68
N GLU A 19 4.03 -2.58 -12.63
CA GLU A 19 4.98 -1.62 -13.18
C GLU A 19 5.28 -0.46 -12.22
N ASP A 20 4.38 -0.19 -11.28
CA ASP A 20 4.47 0.86 -10.27
C ASP A 20 4.93 0.32 -8.91
N ILE A 21 5.51 -0.89 -8.88
CA ILE A 21 6.26 -1.44 -7.74
C ILE A 21 7.71 -0.98 -7.89
N PRO A 22 8.15 0.14 -7.29
CA PRO A 22 9.53 0.54 -7.34
C PRO A 22 10.24 -0.14 -6.16
N ARG A 23 11.16 -1.06 -6.43
CA ARG A 23 12.36 -1.33 -5.61
C ARG A 23 12.19 -1.78 -4.15
N HIS A 24 10.98 -1.89 -3.61
CA HIS A 24 10.72 -2.53 -2.32
C HIS A 24 10.61 -4.03 -2.54
N THR A 25 11.76 -4.68 -2.74
CA THR A 25 11.89 -6.13 -2.97
C THR A 25 11.27 -6.99 -1.87
N TYR A 26 10.96 -6.40 -0.71
CA TYR A 26 10.37 -7.09 0.43
C TYR A 26 9.19 -6.30 0.97
N HIS A 27 8.01 -6.89 0.88
CA HIS A 27 6.84 -6.50 1.65
C HIS A 27 6.60 -7.56 2.72
N TYR A 28 6.27 -7.13 3.94
CA TYR A 28 6.10 -8.00 5.08
C TYR A 28 4.65 -8.04 5.53
N SER A 29 4.19 -9.22 5.93
CA SER A 29 2.97 -9.36 6.73
C SER A 29 3.35 -9.66 8.17
N GLU A 30 2.40 -9.44 9.09
CA GLU A 30 2.55 -9.86 10.49
C GLU A 30 2.94 -11.35 10.58
N LYS A 31 2.34 -12.20 9.72
CA LYS A 31 2.68 -13.62 9.61
C LYS A 31 4.16 -13.83 9.30
N THR A 32 4.68 -13.18 8.25
CA THR A 32 6.10 -13.34 7.89
C THR A 32 7.03 -12.80 8.97
N LEU A 33 6.66 -11.70 9.64
CA LEU A 33 7.47 -11.12 10.72
C LEU A 33 7.53 -12.05 11.94
N ARG A 34 6.44 -12.76 12.24
CA ARG A 34 6.42 -13.80 13.29
C ARG A 34 7.36 -14.97 12.97
N GLU A 35 7.40 -15.42 11.72
CA GLU A 35 8.35 -16.46 11.30
C GLU A 35 9.81 -15.97 11.39
N TYR A 36 10.09 -14.73 10.97
CA TYR A 36 11.42 -14.12 11.14
C TYR A 36 11.83 -14.04 12.61
N ALA A 37 10.90 -13.66 13.49
CA ALA A 37 11.14 -13.60 14.93
C ALA A 37 11.57 -14.98 15.46
N LYS A 38 10.80 -16.02 15.11
CA LYS A 38 11.05 -17.41 15.52
C LYS A 38 12.43 -17.90 15.08
N ILE A 39 12.79 -17.70 13.80
CA ILE A 39 14.09 -18.12 13.25
C ILE A 39 15.25 -17.39 13.94
N SER A 40 15.02 -16.14 14.36
CA SER A 40 16.04 -15.28 14.96
C SER A 40 16.13 -15.39 16.49
N GLY A 41 15.30 -16.24 17.12
CA GLY A 41 15.20 -16.31 18.58
C GLY A 41 14.67 -15.02 19.21
N LEU A 42 13.76 -14.34 18.52
CA LEU A 42 13.07 -13.14 18.98
C LEU A 42 11.58 -13.42 19.17
N THR A 43 10.95 -12.60 20.00
CA THR A 43 9.50 -12.60 20.23
C THR A 43 8.92 -11.26 19.78
N ILE A 44 7.76 -11.28 19.13
CA ILE A 44 7.01 -10.05 18.81
C ILE A 44 6.14 -9.68 20.00
N ARG A 45 6.36 -8.50 20.57
CA ARG A 45 5.58 -7.96 21.67
C ARG A 45 4.36 -7.19 21.17
N ASN A 46 4.58 -6.27 20.24
CA ASN A 46 3.55 -5.39 19.70
C ASN A 46 3.68 -5.27 18.18
N VAL A 47 2.55 -5.05 17.52
CA VAL A 47 2.43 -4.80 16.09
C VAL A 47 1.48 -3.63 15.90
N PHE A 48 1.96 -2.56 15.26
CA PHE A 48 1.19 -1.37 14.98
C PHE A 48 1.04 -1.18 13.48
N TYR A 49 -0.14 -0.75 13.05
CA TYR A 49 -0.42 -0.37 11.67
C TYR A 49 -0.72 1.12 11.69
N THR A 50 0.06 1.90 10.96
CA THR A 50 -0.04 3.36 10.98
C THR A 50 0.33 3.93 9.63
N ASP A 51 -0.19 5.10 9.29
CA ASP A 51 0.13 5.91 8.12
C ASP A 51 0.57 7.33 8.54
N GLU A 52 0.92 7.51 9.82
CA GLU A 52 1.30 8.79 10.40
C GLU A 52 2.77 9.17 10.13
N ILE A 53 3.65 8.18 9.99
CA ILE A 53 5.10 8.41 9.79
C ILE A 53 5.42 8.69 8.32
N PHE A 54 4.85 7.89 7.41
CA PHE A 54 4.85 8.11 5.97
C PHE A 54 3.43 7.89 5.47
N ASP A 55 3.04 8.61 4.40
CA ASP A 55 1.74 8.44 3.76
C ASP A 55 1.65 7.05 3.10
N GLY A 56 1.33 6.05 3.92
CA GLY A 56 1.12 4.65 3.54
C GLY A 56 -0.33 4.37 3.15
N ARG A 57 -1.13 5.40 2.91
CA ARG A 57 -2.53 5.23 2.54
C ARG A 57 -2.68 4.62 1.16
N GLY A 58 -3.80 3.96 0.92
CA GLY A 58 -4.22 3.40 -0.36
C GLY A 58 -4.45 4.42 -1.48
N ARG A 59 -3.99 5.67 -1.36
CA ARG A 59 -4.16 6.70 -2.38
C ARG A 59 -3.64 6.21 -3.73
N GLY A 60 -4.46 6.36 -4.77
CA GLY A 60 -4.18 5.83 -6.10
C GLY A 60 -4.81 4.47 -6.36
N THR A 61 -5.26 3.73 -5.35
CA THR A 61 -5.85 2.39 -5.51
C THR A 61 -7.07 2.43 -6.43
N ILE A 62 -8.02 3.34 -6.17
CA ILE A 62 -9.24 3.43 -6.98
C ILE A 62 -8.90 3.95 -8.38
N ARG A 63 -8.01 4.95 -8.48
CA ARG A 63 -7.54 5.45 -9.77
C ARG A 63 -6.91 4.33 -10.61
N TRP A 64 -6.07 3.49 -10.01
CA TRP A 64 -5.40 2.39 -10.71
C TRP A 64 -6.37 1.27 -11.09
N PHE A 65 -7.29 0.92 -10.20
CA PHE A 65 -8.36 -0.03 -10.51
C PHE A 65 -9.19 0.43 -11.73
N ILE A 66 -9.62 1.70 -11.76
CA ILE A 66 -10.35 2.27 -12.90
C ILE A 66 -9.48 2.30 -14.15
N SER A 67 -8.19 2.64 -14.01
CA SER A 67 -7.24 2.64 -15.12
C SER A 67 -7.09 1.24 -15.75
N ASP A 68 -7.06 0.18 -14.94
CA ASP A 68 -7.02 -1.22 -15.39
C ASP A 68 -8.33 -1.63 -16.05
N LEU A 69 -9.48 -1.26 -15.46
CA LEU A 69 -10.80 -1.48 -16.04
C LEU A 69 -10.94 -0.83 -17.43
N LEU A 70 -10.37 0.36 -17.62
CA LEU A 70 -10.35 1.09 -18.88
C LEU A 70 -9.22 0.65 -19.84
N ARG A 71 -8.47 -0.40 -19.47
CA ARG A 71 -7.33 -0.96 -20.20
C ARG A 71 -6.27 0.08 -20.56
N ILE A 72 -6.00 1.01 -19.65
CA ILE A 72 -5.02 2.08 -19.84
C ILE A 72 -3.65 1.58 -19.39
N LYS A 73 -2.80 1.21 -20.34
CA LYS A 73 -1.40 0.82 -20.07
C LYS A 73 -0.54 2.02 -19.66
N TYR A 74 0.61 1.73 -19.05
CA TYR A 74 1.62 2.75 -18.69
C TYR A 74 2.05 3.60 -19.89
N GLU A 75 2.20 2.98 -21.06
CA GLU A 75 2.55 3.67 -22.33
C GLU A 75 1.58 4.80 -22.66
N HIS A 76 0.28 4.64 -22.40
CA HIS A 76 -0.71 5.70 -22.64
C HIS A 76 -0.49 6.91 -21.73
N TYR A 77 -0.01 6.70 -20.51
CA TYR A 77 0.40 7.79 -19.62
C TYR A 77 1.66 8.46 -20.13
N TYR A 78 2.67 7.66 -20.52
CA TYR A 78 3.96 8.15 -21.02
C TYR A 78 3.81 9.01 -22.29
N PHE A 79 3.07 8.51 -23.29
CA PHE A 79 2.82 9.22 -24.54
C PHE A 79 1.64 10.20 -24.47
N LYS A 80 1.04 10.39 -23.29
CA LYS A 80 -0.18 11.23 -23.07
C LYS A 80 -1.35 10.86 -24.00
N ASN A 81 -1.39 9.61 -24.47
CA ASN A 81 -2.37 9.08 -25.40
C ASN A 81 -3.59 8.52 -24.66
N ILE A 82 -4.29 9.39 -23.95
CA ILE A 82 -5.53 9.07 -23.23
C ILE A 82 -6.62 10.00 -23.73
N ASN A 83 -7.74 9.43 -24.22
CA ASN A 83 -8.87 10.22 -24.69
C ASN A 83 -9.49 11.05 -23.55
N ILE A 84 -10.26 12.08 -23.91
CA ILE A 84 -10.81 13.04 -22.95
C ILE A 84 -11.75 12.38 -21.93
N ILE A 85 -12.58 11.41 -22.37
CA ILE A 85 -13.52 10.69 -21.50
C ILE A 85 -12.77 9.91 -20.43
N LYS A 86 -11.74 9.14 -20.80
CA LYS A 86 -10.89 8.40 -19.87
C LYS A 86 -10.17 9.35 -18.90
N LYS A 87 -9.72 10.53 -19.37
CA LYS A 87 -9.14 11.56 -18.47
C LYS A 87 -10.13 12.02 -17.41
N PHE A 88 -11.38 12.27 -17.79
CA PHE A 88 -12.43 12.66 -16.83
C PHE A 88 -12.73 11.54 -15.83
N LEU A 89 -12.85 10.29 -16.29
CA LEU A 89 -13.07 9.13 -15.41
C LEU A 89 -11.91 8.95 -14.42
N LEU A 90 -10.65 9.06 -14.88
CA LEU A 90 -9.48 8.97 -14.01
C LEU A 90 -9.43 10.13 -13.01
N LYS A 91 -9.83 11.33 -13.40
CA LYS A 91 -9.91 12.49 -12.49
C LYS A 91 -10.98 12.28 -11.42
N GLY A 92 -12.15 11.75 -11.80
CA GLY A 92 -13.20 11.37 -10.86
C GLY A 92 -12.73 10.29 -9.88
N ALA A 93 -12.08 9.25 -10.38
CA ALA A 93 -11.50 8.19 -9.56
C ALA A 93 -10.47 8.73 -8.55
N TYR A 94 -9.64 9.70 -8.97
CA TYR A 94 -8.69 10.37 -8.08
C TYR A 94 -9.36 11.15 -6.94
N ILE A 95 -10.47 11.83 -7.22
CA ILE A 95 -11.24 12.54 -6.19
C ILE A 95 -11.87 11.54 -5.20
N ILE A 96 -12.43 10.45 -5.70
CA ILE A 96 -12.99 9.39 -4.87
C ILE A 96 -11.89 8.78 -3.98
N ASP A 97 -10.72 8.48 -4.55
CA ASP A 97 -9.53 8.04 -3.80
C ASP A 97 -9.22 8.99 -2.64
N ALA A 98 -9.15 10.30 -2.94
CA ALA A 98 -8.83 11.30 -1.95
C ALA A 98 -9.83 11.28 -0.79
N ILE A 99 -11.13 11.16 -1.08
CA ILE A 99 -12.19 11.11 -0.05
C ILE A 99 -12.11 9.83 0.77
N VAL A 100 -12.05 8.67 0.11
CA VAL A 100 -12.06 7.35 0.76
C VAL A 100 -10.87 7.20 1.68
N PHE A 101 -9.68 7.60 1.24
CA PHE A 101 -8.46 7.41 2.02
C PHE A 101 -8.15 8.58 2.96
N ASN A 102 -8.90 9.68 2.95
CA ASN A 102 -8.63 10.80 3.87
C ASN A 102 -8.85 10.45 5.34
N LEU A 103 -9.68 9.43 5.61
CA LEU A 103 -10.12 9.09 6.97
C LEU A 103 -9.19 8.13 7.71
N HIS A 104 -8.01 7.78 7.16
CA HIS A 104 -7.00 6.94 7.81
C HIS A 104 -7.51 5.57 8.31
N TRP A 105 -8.67 5.12 7.83
CA TRP A 105 -9.35 3.92 8.30
C TRP A 105 -8.52 2.66 8.07
N GLU A 106 -7.61 2.66 7.11
CA GLU A 106 -6.75 1.53 6.78
C GLU A 106 -5.90 1.08 7.98
N SER A 107 -5.45 2.00 8.84
CA SER A 107 -4.72 1.68 10.08
C SER A 107 -5.58 0.81 11.02
N TYR A 108 -6.83 1.19 11.23
CA TYR A 108 -7.79 0.48 12.08
C TYR A 108 -8.04 -0.96 11.58
N PHE A 109 -8.13 -1.16 10.26
CA PHE A 109 -8.34 -2.48 9.66
C PHE A 109 -7.04 -3.26 9.38
N ARG A 110 -5.88 -2.77 9.84
CA ARG A 110 -4.56 -3.40 9.60
C ARG A 110 -4.18 -3.47 8.12
N ARG A 111 -4.69 -2.53 7.32
CA ARG A 111 -4.48 -2.40 5.87
C ARG A 111 -3.66 -1.17 5.49
N SER A 112 -3.10 -0.43 6.46
CA SER A 112 -2.13 0.62 6.19
C SER A 112 -0.91 0.04 5.45
N GLY A 113 -0.28 0.82 4.56
CA GLY A 113 0.96 0.51 3.86
C GLY A 113 2.16 0.23 4.76
N ILE A 114 2.09 0.51 6.07
CA ILE A 114 3.21 0.38 7.00
C ILE A 114 2.81 -0.47 8.21
N ILE A 115 3.75 -1.31 8.65
CA ILE A 115 3.73 -2.04 9.92
C ILE A 115 4.93 -1.61 10.74
N ILE A 116 4.73 -1.32 12.02
CA ILE A 116 5.78 -1.17 13.02
C ILE A 116 5.72 -2.38 13.95
N VAL A 117 6.85 -3.07 14.12
CA VAL A 117 6.92 -4.26 14.98
C VAL A 117 7.96 -4.05 16.07
N GLU A 118 7.56 -4.40 17.28
CA GLU A 118 8.44 -4.43 18.44
C GLU A 118 8.89 -5.87 18.71
N PHE A 119 10.17 -6.12 18.48
CA PHE A 119 10.84 -7.37 18.82
C PHE A 119 11.52 -7.27 20.19
N TYR A 120 11.46 -8.37 20.92
CA TYR A 120 12.13 -8.55 22.20
C TYR A 120 12.95 -9.85 22.17
N LYS A 121 14.07 -9.87 22.88
CA LYS A 121 14.87 -11.05 23.14
C LYS A 121 14.92 -11.23 24.65
N GLU A 122 14.53 -12.41 25.13
CA GLU A 122 14.69 -12.78 26.53
C GLU A 122 16.16 -12.86 26.94
#